data_AF-A0A367RQM4-F1
#
_entry.id   AF-A0A367RQM4-F1
#
_cell.length_a   1.000
_cell.length_b   1.000
_cell.length_c   1.000
_cell.angle_alpha   90.00
_cell.angle_beta   90.00
_cell.angle_gamma   90.00
#
_symmetry.space_group_name_H-M   'P 1'
#
loop_
_entity.id
_entity.type
_entity.pdbx_description
1 polymer ?
#
loop_
_entity_poly.entity_id
_entity_poly.type
_entity_poly.pdbx_seq_one_letter_code
_entity_poly.pdbx_strand_id
1 'polypeptide(L)'
;MDSLETLVKRHLKEFPNFQYYGAFAEFISAIENYHEDLHTGVSLDCCNSLLQSICKTIITQIDPRVEGKTLNKGAKSETNNLISEAAKLLQKNDDIYERDFISKLSQIGKHINELRNARGDLSHGKHIPKELLNDQDLSRLLREITESLSRYLISSFFSFALEKKSKEDFEIKENRIGYEDHPEFNDLLDEEYPLDGKLLYSQGLYELYYEDYEIRLQTFLDEQALLDEE
;
A
#
# COMPACT_ATOMS: atom_id res chain seq x y z
N MET A 1 17.27 -8.68 -11.99
CA MET A 1 16.16 -7.84 -11.50
C MET A 1 15.53 -8.61 -10.34
N ASP A 2 15.26 -7.98 -9.20
CA ASP A 2 14.67 -8.69 -8.05
C ASP A 2 13.25 -9.16 -8.36
N SER A 3 12.87 -10.35 -7.88
CA SER A 3 11.50 -10.86 -8.03
C SER A 3 10.51 -10.07 -7.19
N LEU A 4 9.22 -10.14 -7.53
CA LEU A 4 8.16 -9.52 -6.71
C LEU A 4 8.18 -10.07 -5.28
N GLU A 5 8.43 -11.37 -5.12
CA GLU A 5 8.55 -12.00 -3.82
C GLU A 5 9.69 -11.38 -2.99
N THR A 6 10.83 -11.13 -3.62
CA THR A 6 12.00 -10.50 -2.97
C THR A 6 11.68 -9.08 -2.54
N LEU A 7 11.00 -8.28 -3.38
CA LEU A 7 10.55 -6.93 -3.03
C LEU A 7 9.64 -6.96 -1.80
N VAL A 8 8.61 -7.81 -1.81
CA VAL A 8 7.65 -7.91 -0.70
C VAL A 8 8.34 -8.37 0.59
N LYS A 9 9.24 -9.36 0.51
CA LYS A 9 10.00 -9.87 1.67
C LYS A 9 10.77 -8.77 2.42
N ARG A 10 11.34 -7.80 1.71
CA ARG A 10 12.08 -6.67 2.31
C ARG A 10 11.20 -5.76 3.16
N HIS A 11 9.90 -5.73 2.88
CA HIS A 11 8.93 -4.81 3.46
C HIS A 11 7.87 -5.53 4.31
N LEU A 12 8.10 -6.79 4.69
CA LEU A 12 7.13 -7.59 5.45
C LEU A 12 6.84 -7.05 6.84
N LYS A 13 7.80 -6.34 7.45
CA LYS A 13 7.62 -5.76 8.79
C LYS A 13 6.56 -4.66 8.75
N GLU A 14 6.61 -3.82 7.73
CA GLU A 14 5.72 -2.68 7.55
C GLU A 14 4.42 -3.06 6.84
N PHE A 15 4.47 -4.03 5.91
CA PHE A 15 3.36 -4.40 5.03
C PHE A 15 3.14 -5.93 4.98
N PRO A 16 2.81 -6.58 6.11
CA PRO A 16 2.70 -8.05 6.19
C PRO A 16 1.64 -8.64 5.24
N ASN A 17 0.54 -7.92 5.03
CA ASN A 17 -0.56 -8.37 4.16
C ASN A 17 -0.16 -8.50 2.68
N PHE A 18 0.95 -7.88 2.26
CA PHE A 18 1.44 -7.97 0.88
C PHE A 18 2.17 -9.28 0.58
N GLN A 19 2.50 -10.10 1.60
CA GLN A 19 3.13 -11.42 1.42
C GLN A 19 2.38 -12.29 0.39
N TYR A 20 1.05 -12.20 0.39
CA TYR A 20 0.18 -12.89 -0.54
C TYR A 20 0.57 -12.64 -2.00
N TYR A 21 0.94 -11.41 -2.38
CA TYR A 21 1.29 -11.06 -3.75
C TYR A 21 2.61 -11.66 -4.21
N GLY A 22 3.60 -11.75 -3.31
CA GLY A 22 4.85 -12.45 -3.59
C GLY A 22 4.59 -13.93 -3.86
N ALA A 23 3.83 -14.59 -3.00
CA ALA A 23 3.45 -16.00 -3.17
C ALA A 23 2.60 -16.23 -4.44
N PHE A 24 1.72 -15.29 -4.79
CA PHE A 24 0.87 -15.41 -5.97
C PHE A 24 1.69 -15.31 -7.27
N ALA A 25 2.71 -14.44 -7.35
CA ALA A 25 3.60 -14.40 -8.51
C ALA A 25 4.39 -15.70 -8.70
N GLU A 26 4.88 -16.31 -7.62
CA GLU A 26 5.54 -17.62 -7.67
C GLU A 26 4.57 -18.72 -8.13
N PHE A 27 3.33 -18.69 -7.67
CA PHE A 27 2.28 -19.61 -8.11
C PHE A 27 2.01 -19.52 -9.63
N ILE A 28 1.97 -18.31 -10.19
CA ILE A 28 1.82 -18.12 -11.65
C ILE A 28 2.98 -18.78 -12.40
N SER A 29 4.20 -18.59 -11.91
CA SER A 29 5.40 -19.19 -12.49
C SER A 29 5.37 -20.72 -12.43
N ALA A 30 4.92 -21.28 -11.30
CA ALA A 30 4.80 -22.73 -11.13
C ALA A 30 3.76 -23.35 -12.09
N ILE A 31 2.60 -22.71 -12.29
CA ILE A 31 1.56 -23.16 -13.22
C ILE A 31 2.11 -23.22 -14.65
N GLU A 32 2.74 -22.14 -15.11
CA GLU A 32 3.24 -22.06 -16.48
C GLU A 32 4.26 -23.17 -16.77
N ASN A 33 5.19 -23.39 -15.83
CA ASN A 33 6.21 -24.43 -15.95
C ASN A 33 5.62 -25.85 -15.90
N TYR A 34 4.57 -26.08 -15.10
CA TYR A 34 3.93 -27.40 -15.00
C TYR A 34 3.09 -27.74 -16.24
N HIS A 35 2.59 -26.73 -16.95
CA HIS A 35 1.68 -26.87 -18.08
C HIS A 35 2.29 -26.47 -19.42
N GLU A 36 3.63 -26.44 -19.54
CA GLU A 36 4.32 -26.02 -20.77
C GLU A 36 3.71 -26.79 -21.97
N ASP A 37 3.69 -28.11 -21.93
CA ASP A 37 3.16 -28.96 -23.03
C ASP A 37 1.64 -28.85 -23.27
N LEU A 38 0.87 -28.23 -22.38
CA LEU A 38 -0.60 -28.19 -22.41
C LEU A 38 -1.16 -26.88 -22.99
N HIS A 39 -0.30 -25.90 -23.31
CA HIS A 39 -0.68 -24.60 -23.89
C HIS A 39 -1.86 -23.94 -23.17
N THR A 40 -1.86 -24.02 -21.84
CA THR A 40 -2.98 -23.55 -21.02
C THR A 40 -3.05 -22.04 -20.96
N GLY A 41 -4.25 -21.50 -20.82
CA GLY A 41 -4.54 -20.09 -20.60
C GLY A 41 -4.59 -19.69 -19.13
N VAL A 42 -4.31 -20.63 -18.21
CA VAL A 42 -4.47 -20.43 -16.76
C VAL A 42 -3.57 -19.30 -16.25
N SER A 43 -2.32 -19.22 -16.72
CA SER A 43 -1.40 -18.14 -16.34
C SER A 43 -1.92 -16.75 -16.73
N LEU A 44 -2.65 -16.63 -17.85
CA LEU A 44 -3.28 -15.36 -18.26
C LEU A 44 -4.37 -14.94 -17.29
N ASP A 45 -5.21 -15.89 -16.84
CA ASP A 45 -6.23 -15.64 -15.83
C ASP A 45 -5.62 -15.18 -14.52
N CYS A 46 -4.54 -15.83 -14.10
CA CYS A 46 -3.83 -15.48 -12.88
C CYS A 46 -3.11 -14.13 -12.99
N CYS A 47 -2.46 -13.83 -14.12
CA CYS A 47 -1.81 -12.53 -14.36
C CYS A 47 -2.82 -11.38 -14.23
N ASN A 48 -3.96 -11.51 -14.90
CA ASN A 48 -5.03 -10.52 -14.83
C ASN A 48 -5.56 -10.38 -13.38
N SER A 49 -5.76 -11.48 -12.68
CA SER A 49 -6.24 -11.49 -11.29
C SER A 49 -5.25 -10.84 -10.31
N LEU A 50 -3.95 -11.10 -10.48
CA LEU A 50 -2.89 -10.48 -9.68
C LEU A 50 -2.91 -8.95 -9.84
N LEU A 51 -2.92 -8.46 -11.09
CA LEU A 51 -2.96 -7.02 -11.37
C LEU A 51 -4.20 -6.36 -10.78
N GLN A 52 -5.38 -6.95 -10.99
CA GLN A 52 -6.63 -6.42 -10.42
C GLN A 52 -6.57 -6.35 -8.89
N SER A 53 -6.08 -7.41 -8.24
CA SER A 53 -6.01 -7.48 -6.78
C SER A 53 -5.06 -6.43 -6.22
N ILE A 54 -3.86 -6.28 -6.80
CA ILE A 54 -2.89 -5.25 -6.39
C ILE A 54 -3.49 -3.85 -6.56
N CYS A 55 -4.06 -3.55 -7.72
CA CYS A 55 -4.63 -2.22 -7.98
C CYS A 55 -5.77 -1.89 -7.03
N LYS A 56 -6.67 -2.83 -6.75
CA LYS A 56 -7.77 -2.63 -5.78
C LYS A 56 -7.25 -2.36 -4.38
N THR A 57 -6.23 -3.10 -3.94
CA THR A 57 -5.60 -2.87 -2.63
C THR A 57 -4.97 -1.49 -2.55
N ILE A 58 -4.23 -1.06 -3.58
CA ILE A 58 -3.65 0.29 -3.64
C ILE A 58 -4.75 1.35 -3.57
N ILE A 59 -5.77 1.27 -4.42
CA ILE A 59 -6.86 2.26 -4.48
C ILE A 59 -7.55 2.38 -3.12
N THR A 60 -7.94 1.25 -2.52
CA THR A 60 -8.67 1.24 -1.24
C THR A 60 -7.82 1.65 -0.04
N GLN A 61 -6.49 1.44 -0.07
CA GLN A 61 -5.60 1.91 1.00
C GLN A 61 -5.23 3.39 0.87
N ILE A 62 -5.16 3.92 -0.35
CA ILE A 62 -4.86 5.35 -0.57
C ILE A 62 -6.13 6.21 -0.44
N ASP A 63 -7.27 5.77 -0.99
CA ASP A 63 -8.55 6.46 -0.88
C ASP A 63 -9.59 5.60 -0.13
N PRO A 64 -9.69 5.74 1.21
CA PRO A 64 -10.63 4.97 2.03
C PRO A 64 -12.11 5.22 1.69
N ARG A 65 -12.44 6.27 0.92
CA ARG A 65 -13.81 6.55 0.49
C ARG A 65 -14.28 5.58 -0.60
N VAL A 66 -13.34 4.91 -1.27
CA VAL A 66 -13.65 3.92 -2.31
C VAL A 66 -13.97 2.59 -1.66
N GLU A 67 -15.25 2.22 -1.63
CA GLU A 67 -15.66 0.89 -1.17
C GLU A 67 -15.19 -0.19 -2.16
N GLY A 68 -14.48 -1.22 -1.68
CA GLY A 68 -13.98 -2.30 -2.53
C GLY A 68 -15.06 -3.03 -3.35
N LYS A 69 -16.32 -3.03 -2.90
CA LYS A 69 -17.45 -3.58 -3.67
C LYS A 69 -17.73 -2.80 -4.96
N THR A 70 -17.43 -1.51 -5.01
CA THR A 70 -17.62 -0.66 -6.20
C THR A 70 -16.60 -0.99 -7.28
N LEU A 71 -15.39 -1.42 -6.90
CA LEU A 71 -14.32 -1.84 -7.81
C LEU A 71 -14.55 -3.24 -8.41
N ASN A 72 -15.59 -3.96 -7.97
CA ASN A 72 -15.94 -5.29 -8.47
C ASN A 72 -17.08 -5.27 -9.49
N LYS A 73 -17.54 -4.08 -9.94
CA LYS A 73 -18.69 -3.96 -10.83
C LYS A 73 -18.42 -3.04 -12.02
N GLY A 74 -18.97 -3.45 -13.17
CA GLY A 74 -18.96 -2.66 -14.41
C GLY A 74 -17.56 -2.34 -14.92
N ALA A 75 -17.44 -1.23 -15.65
CA ALA A 75 -16.17 -0.79 -16.23
C ALA A 75 -15.06 -0.58 -15.19
N LYS A 76 -15.42 -0.18 -13.95
CA LYS A 76 -14.44 0.01 -12.87
C LYS A 76 -13.70 -1.28 -12.47
N SER A 77 -14.26 -2.45 -12.76
CA SER A 77 -13.62 -3.73 -12.50
C SER A 77 -12.65 -4.19 -13.58
N GLU A 78 -12.60 -3.49 -14.71
CA GLU A 78 -11.70 -3.81 -15.80
C GLU A 78 -10.25 -3.45 -15.45
N THR A 79 -9.33 -4.33 -15.83
CA THR A 79 -7.90 -4.25 -15.48
C THR A 79 -7.25 -2.95 -15.94
N ASN A 80 -7.58 -2.46 -17.13
CA ASN A 80 -7.10 -1.16 -17.65
C ASN A 80 -7.52 0.03 -16.78
N ASN A 81 -8.75 0.03 -16.28
CA ASN A 81 -9.28 1.12 -15.48
C ASN A 81 -8.67 1.09 -14.08
N LEU A 82 -8.55 -0.09 -13.48
CA LEU A 82 -7.89 -0.29 -12.19
C LEU A 82 -6.41 0.12 -12.22
N ILE A 83 -5.66 -0.27 -13.27
CA ILE A 83 -4.27 0.14 -13.44
C ILE A 83 -4.16 1.66 -13.59
N SER A 84 -5.02 2.27 -14.41
CA SER A 84 -5.01 3.72 -14.60
C SER A 84 -5.29 4.46 -13.29
N GLU A 85 -6.29 4.02 -12.53
CA GLU A 85 -6.67 4.65 -11.26
C GLU A 85 -5.58 4.48 -10.19
N ALA A 86 -5.06 3.27 -10.00
CA ALA A 86 -3.96 3.02 -9.07
C ALA A 86 -2.70 3.81 -9.44
N ALA A 87 -2.32 3.85 -10.72
CA ALA A 87 -1.13 4.58 -11.16
C ALA A 87 -1.30 6.11 -11.01
N LYS A 88 -2.51 6.66 -11.23
CA LYS A 88 -2.79 8.08 -10.95
C LYS A 88 -2.69 8.43 -9.48
N LEU A 89 -3.13 7.56 -8.58
CA LEU A 89 -2.98 7.77 -7.13
C LEU A 89 -1.51 7.72 -6.69
N LEU A 90 -0.67 6.99 -7.42
CA LEU A 90 0.75 6.83 -7.14
C LEU A 90 1.65 7.82 -7.89
N GLN A 91 1.11 8.63 -8.79
CA GLN A 91 1.90 9.53 -9.61
C GLN A 91 2.56 10.59 -8.73
N LYS A 92 3.85 10.85 -8.96
CA LYS A 92 4.60 11.88 -8.20
C LYS A 92 4.52 13.24 -8.89
N ASN A 93 4.46 13.26 -10.21
CA ASN A 93 4.34 14.46 -11.02
C ASN A 93 3.07 14.36 -11.88
N ASP A 94 2.40 15.48 -12.09
CA ASP A 94 1.27 15.58 -13.02
C ASP A 94 1.70 16.19 -14.37
N ASP A 95 2.90 15.83 -14.83
CA ASP A 95 3.43 16.29 -16.10
C ASP A 95 2.91 15.44 -17.28
N ILE A 96 3.26 15.86 -18.50
CA ILE A 96 2.77 15.21 -19.72
C ILE A 96 3.39 13.81 -19.89
N TYR A 97 4.62 13.60 -19.43
CA TYR A 97 5.33 12.33 -19.57
C TYR A 97 4.74 11.26 -18.65
N GLU A 98 4.50 11.59 -17.39
CA GLU A 98 3.92 10.66 -16.41
C GLU A 98 2.46 10.33 -16.78
N ARG A 99 1.69 11.30 -17.26
CA ARG A 99 0.33 11.07 -17.78
C ARG A 99 0.29 10.17 -19.01
N ASP A 100 1.19 10.37 -19.99
CA ASP A 100 1.26 9.47 -21.15
C ASP A 100 1.69 8.06 -20.73
N PHE A 101 2.67 7.95 -19.83
CA PHE A 101 3.11 6.66 -19.28
C PHE A 101 1.97 5.88 -18.63
N ILE A 102 1.17 6.53 -17.77
CA ILE A 102 -0.03 5.92 -17.16
C ILE A 102 -1.02 5.44 -18.23
N SER A 103 -1.21 6.22 -19.30
CA SER A 103 -2.06 5.82 -20.43
C SER A 103 -1.53 4.54 -21.09
N LYS A 104 -0.22 4.41 -21.30
CA LYS A 104 0.40 3.18 -21.84
C LYS A 104 0.23 1.99 -20.90
N LEU A 105 0.38 2.17 -19.59
CA LEU A 105 0.14 1.11 -18.61
C LEU A 105 -1.31 0.62 -18.66
N SER A 106 -2.27 1.55 -18.78
CA SER A 106 -3.68 1.21 -18.94
C SER A 106 -3.94 0.38 -20.21
N GLN A 107 -3.28 0.73 -21.33
CA GLN A 107 -3.38 -0.04 -22.57
C GLN A 107 -2.77 -1.45 -22.44
N ILE A 108 -1.65 -1.61 -21.73
CA ILE A 108 -1.09 -2.93 -21.41
C ILE A 108 -2.12 -3.77 -20.64
N GLY A 109 -2.75 -3.18 -19.61
CA GLY A 109 -3.82 -3.80 -18.85
C GLY A 109 -5.01 -4.24 -19.70
N LYS A 110 -5.38 -3.41 -20.68
CA LYS A 110 -6.44 -3.72 -21.65
C LYS A 110 -6.09 -4.96 -22.47
N HIS A 111 -4.88 -5.01 -23.03
CA HIS A 111 -4.44 -6.14 -23.84
C HIS A 111 -4.29 -7.44 -23.04
N ILE A 112 -3.84 -7.37 -21.79
CA ILE A 112 -3.83 -8.53 -20.88
C ILE A 112 -5.26 -9.06 -20.69
N ASN A 113 -6.22 -8.17 -20.44
CA ASN A 113 -7.62 -8.56 -20.27
C ASN A 113 -8.24 -9.14 -21.57
N GLU A 114 -7.94 -8.56 -22.72
CA GLU A 114 -8.37 -9.07 -24.04
C GLU A 114 -7.81 -10.47 -24.32
N LEU A 115 -6.51 -10.68 -24.06
CA LEU A 115 -5.87 -11.99 -24.21
C LEU A 115 -6.44 -13.02 -23.24
N ARG A 116 -6.66 -12.64 -21.98
CA ARG A 116 -7.36 -13.47 -20.98
C ARG A 116 -8.76 -13.84 -21.47
N ASN A 117 -9.53 -12.90 -22.00
CA ASN A 117 -10.87 -13.19 -22.52
C ASN A 117 -10.83 -14.12 -23.73
N ALA A 118 -9.87 -13.95 -24.64
CA ALA A 118 -9.72 -14.79 -25.82
C ALA A 118 -9.20 -16.20 -25.49
N ARG A 119 -8.19 -16.32 -24.61
CA ARG A 119 -7.38 -17.54 -24.44
C ARG A 119 -7.36 -18.13 -23.03
N GLY A 120 -7.82 -17.40 -22.01
CA GLY A 120 -7.91 -17.89 -20.62
C GLY A 120 -8.87 -19.07 -20.46
N ASP A 121 -8.60 -19.89 -19.45
CA ASP A 121 -9.17 -21.23 -19.24
C ASP A 121 -10.18 -21.26 -18.10
N LEU A 122 -9.93 -20.45 -17.07
CA LEU A 122 -10.77 -20.39 -15.88
C LEU A 122 -11.96 -19.44 -16.07
N SER A 123 -11.90 -18.63 -17.12
CA SER A 123 -12.80 -17.51 -17.31
C SER A 123 -13.88 -17.81 -18.33
N HIS A 124 -15.14 -17.77 -17.87
CA HIS A 124 -16.37 -17.82 -18.67
C HIS A 124 -16.76 -19.17 -19.32
N GLY A 125 -16.38 -20.30 -18.74
CA GLY A 125 -16.98 -21.60 -19.10
C GLY A 125 -16.77 -21.97 -20.57
N LYS A 126 -15.57 -21.72 -21.10
CA LYS A 126 -15.26 -22.01 -22.50
C LYS A 126 -15.40 -23.50 -22.80
N HIS A 127 -15.98 -23.78 -23.96
CA HIS A 127 -16.12 -25.14 -24.46
C HIS A 127 -14.80 -25.66 -25.03
N ILE A 128 -14.56 -26.97 -24.84
CA ILE A 128 -13.44 -27.70 -25.42
C ILE A 128 -13.94 -28.37 -26.72
N PRO A 129 -13.17 -28.36 -27.83
CA PRO A 129 -11.82 -27.82 -27.97
C PRO A 129 -11.79 -26.29 -28.13
N LYS A 130 -10.72 -25.65 -27.64
CA LYS A 130 -10.52 -24.20 -27.80
C LYS A 130 -10.19 -23.86 -29.26
N GLU A 131 -10.72 -22.75 -29.75
CA GLU A 131 -10.39 -22.24 -31.10
C GLU A 131 -8.96 -21.68 -31.18
N LEU A 132 -8.45 -21.11 -30.08
CA LEU A 132 -7.13 -20.52 -29.99
C LEU A 132 -6.33 -21.18 -28.87
N LEU A 133 -5.20 -21.79 -29.23
CA LEU A 133 -4.20 -22.24 -28.27
C LEU A 133 -3.34 -21.07 -27.82
N ASN A 134 -2.72 -21.22 -26.65
CA ASN A 134 -1.86 -20.21 -26.10
C ASN A 134 -0.42 -20.41 -26.60
N ASP A 135 0.22 -19.31 -27.01
CA ASP A 135 1.63 -19.26 -27.36
C ASP A 135 2.43 -19.15 -26.06
N GLN A 136 3.32 -20.11 -25.81
CA GLN A 136 4.11 -20.18 -24.58
C GLN A 136 5.06 -18.98 -24.43
N ASP A 137 5.67 -18.53 -25.52
CA ASP A 137 6.60 -17.40 -25.45
C ASP A 137 5.83 -16.10 -25.15
N LEU A 138 4.63 -15.97 -25.72
CA LEU A 138 3.73 -14.87 -25.40
C LEU A 138 3.26 -14.93 -23.93
N SER A 139 2.87 -16.10 -23.43
CA SER A 139 2.46 -16.28 -22.02
C SER A 139 3.60 -15.94 -21.06
N ARG A 140 4.82 -16.41 -21.37
CA ARG A 140 6.02 -16.08 -20.61
C ARG A 140 6.29 -14.58 -20.62
N LEU A 141 6.19 -13.92 -21.77
CA LEU A 141 6.31 -12.47 -21.88
C LEU A 141 5.26 -11.73 -21.04
N LEU A 142 4.00 -12.15 -21.09
CA LEU A 142 2.92 -11.52 -20.33
C LEU A 142 3.11 -11.68 -18.81
N ARG A 143 3.65 -12.83 -18.38
CA ARG A 143 4.06 -13.03 -16.99
C ARG A 143 5.15 -12.05 -16.57
N GLU A 144 6.21 -11.91 -17.36
CA GLU A 144 7.31 -10.97 -17.06
C GLU A 144 6.82 -9.51 -17.01
N ILE A 145 5.94 -9.13 -17.95
CA ILE A 145 5.28 -7.81 -17.95
C ILE A 145 4.45 -7.64 -16.68
N THR A 146 3.65 -8.65 -16.32
CA THR A 146 2.78 -8.61 -15.15
C THR A 146 3.59 -8.49 -13.86
N GLU A 147 4.68 -9.25 -13.73
CA GLU A 147 5.53 -9.19 -12.56
C GLU A 147 6.24 -7.84 -12.47
N SER A 148 6.76 -7.34 -13.59
CA SER A 148 7.42 -6.01 -13.65
C SER A 148 6.45 -4.88 -13.29
N LEU A 149 5.23 -4.92 -13.81
CA LEU A 149 4.19 -3.95 -13.49
C LEU A 149 3.76 -4.05 -12.02
N SER A 150 3.61 -5.27 -11.51
CA SER A 150 3.27 -5.52 -10.10
C SER A 150 4.34 -4.98 -9.16
N ARG A 151 5.63 -5.17 -9.49
CA ARG A 151 6.76 -4.60 -8.74
C ARG A 151 6.72 -3.09 -8.76
N TYR A 152 6.50 -2.47 -9.92
CA TYR A 152 6.37 -1.02 -10.02
C TYR A 152 5.25 -0.49 -9.13
N LEU A 153 4.04 -1.04 -9.25
CA LEU A 153 2.88 -0.59 -8.46
C LEU A 153 3.09 -0.76 -6.95
N ILE A 154 3.58 -1.92 -6.52
CA ILE A 154 3.81 -2.20 -5.10
C ILE A 154 4.96 -1.36 -4.54
N SER A 155 6.07 -1.21 -5.27
CA SER A 155 7.21 -0.40 -4.82
C SER A 155 6.83 1.08 -4.73
N SER A 156 6.07 1.60 -5.69
CA SER A 156 5.55 2.97 -5.63
C SER A 156 4.60 3.14 -4.45
N PHE A 157 3.73 2.16 -4.19
CA PHE A 157 2.83 2.17 -3.03
C PHE A 157 3.59 2.15 -1.70
N PHE A 158 4.60 1.30 -1.53
CA PHE A 158 5.40 1.28 -0.31
C PHE A 158 6.12 2.62 -0.08
N SER A 159 6.67 3.21 -1.15
CA SER A 159 7.31 4.52 -1.07
C SER A 159 6.30 5.59 -0.64
N PHE A 160 5.11 5.62 -1.26
CA PHE A 160 4.03 6.53 -0.91
C PHE A 160 3.60 6.38 0.57
N ALA A 161 3.36 5.15 1.01
CA ALA A 161 2.87 4.88 2.36
C ALA A 161 3.89 5.23 3.44
N LEU A 162 5.19 4.96 3.19
CA LEU A 162 6.26 5.33 4.11
C LEU A 162 6.48 6.85 4.16
N GLU A 163 6.43 7.54 3.02
CA GLU A 163 6.51 9.00 2.95
C GLU A 163 5.34 9.66 3.70
N LYS A 164 4.12 9.13 3.53
CA LYS A 164 2.92 9.62 4.23
C LYS A 164 3.06 9.44 5.75
N LYS A 165 3.44 8.25 6.20
CA LYS A 165 3.66 7.97 7.63
C LYS A 165 4.73 8.90 8.22
N SER A 166 5.84 9.11 7.51
CA SER A 166 6.91 10.00 7.97
C SER A 166 6.45 11.45 8.11
N LYS A 167 5.53 11.92 7.25
CA LYS A 167 4.95 13.27 7.37
C LYS A 167 3.99 13.37 8.53
N GLU A 168 3.12 12.38 8.72
CA GLU A 168 2.22 12.32 9.87
C GLU A 168 3.02 12.29 11.19
N ASP A 169 4.09 11.49 11.27
CA ASP A 169 4.98 11.44 12.43
C ASP A 169 5.70 12.78 12.68
N PHE A 170 6.02 13.53 11.62
CA PHE A 170 6.64 14.86 11.72
C PHE A 170 5.64 15.93 12.15
N GLU A 171 4.45 15.97 11.55
CA GLU A 171 3.37 16.90 11.92
C GLU A 171 2.91 16.69 13.36
N ILE A 172 2.84 15.43 13.82
CA ILE A 172 2.56 15.13 15.23
C ILE A 172 3.63 15.74 16.12
N LYS A 173 4.92 15.62 15.78
CA LYS A 173 6.01 16.19 16.58
C LYS A 173 6.04 17.71 16.56
N GLU A 174 5.76 18.34 15.42
CA GLU A 174 5.75 19.81 15.28
C GLU A 174 4.59 20.45 16.07
N ASN A 175 3.45 19.77 16.16
CA ASN A 175 2.31 20.22 16.96
C ASN A 175 2.42 19.89 18.46
N ARG A 176 3.48 19.20 18.92
CA ARG A 176 3.66 18.99 20.36
C ARG A 176 4.09 20.28 21.02
N ILE A 177 3.50 20.58 22.17
CA ILE A 177 3.98 21.61 23.09
C ILE A 177 5.43 21.24 23.46
N GLY A 178 6.35 22.21 23.49
CA GLY A 178 7.73 21.93 23.85
C GLY A 178 7.83 21.54 25.32
N TYR A 179 8.53 20.43 25.62
CA TYR A 179 8.76 20.01 27.00
C TYR A 179 9.40 21.13 27.84
N GLU A 180 10.38 21.83 27.26
CA GLU A 180 11.10 22.94 27.90
C GLU A 180 10.28 24.22 28.06
N ASP A 181 9.07 24.30 27.47
CA ASP A 181 8.22 25.50 27.54
C ASP A 181 7.51 25.62 28.91
N HIS A 182 7.44 24.53 29.68
CA HIS A 182 6.72 24.46 30.96
C HIS A 182 7.56 23.84 32.09
N PRO A 183 8.70 24.46 32.46
CA PRO A 183 9.61 23.89 33.47
C PRO A 183 8.96 23.74 34.85
N GLU A 184 8.12 24.69 35.26
CA GLU A 184 7.45 24.65 36.57
C GLU A 184 6.50 23.45 36.72
N PHE A 185 5.77 23.12 35.65
CA PHE A 185 4.90 21.95 35.60
C PHE A 185 5.71 20.65 35.62
N ASN A 186 6.82 20.61 34.87
CA ASN A 186 7.70 19.44 34.83
C ASN A 186 8.33 19.17 36.19
N ASP A 187 8.85 20.22 36.84
CA ASP A 187 9.45 20.13 38.18
C ASP A 187 8.42 19.63 39.20
N LEU A 188 7.18 20.15 39.16
CA LEU A 188 6.09 19.68 40.01
C LEU A 188 5.80 18.19 39.83
N LEU A 189 5.70 17.72 38.57
CA LEU A 189 5.48 16.31 38.28
C LEU A 189 6.63 15.42 38.78
N ASP A 190 7.87 15.88 38.67
CA ASP A 190 9.05 15.12 39.11
C ASP A 190 9.22 15.10 40.63
N GLU A 191 8.78 16.15 41.33
CA GLU A 191 8.71 16.18 42.79
C GLU A 191 7.58 15.30 43.33
N GLU A 192 6.42 15.27 42.67
CA GLU A 192 5.26 14.47 43.09
C GLU A 192 5.48 12.97 42.80
N TYR A 193 6.12 12.64 41.68
CA TYR A 193 6.35 11.27 41.22
C TYR A 193 7.85 10.98 41.04
N PRO A 194 8.67 11.01 42.11
CA PRO A 194 10.10 10.79 41.98
C PRO A 194 10.41 9.37 41.50
N LEU A 195 11.22 9.26 40.46
CA LEU A 195 11.72 8.00 39.94
C LEU A 195 13.19 7.78 40.31
N ASP A 196 13.55 6.53 40.59
CA ASP A 196 14.93 6.17 40.92
C ASP A 196 15.86 6.29 39.71
N GLY A 197 17.01 6.93 39.90
CA GLY A 197 18.07 7.00 38.90
C GLY A 197 18.09 8.31 38.12
N LYS A 198 18.28 8.23 36.79
CA LYS A 198 18.40 9.40 35.90
C LYS A 198 17.12 9.72 35.12
N LEU A 199 16.05 8.98 35.37
CA LEU A 199 14.80 9.12 34.62
C LEU A 199 13.92 10.14 35.34
N LEU A 200 13.47 11.15 34.61
CA LEU A 200 12.46 12.10 35.09
C LEU A 200 11.07 11.57 34.71
N TYR A 201 10.13 11.65 35.64
CA TYR A 201 8.75 11.22 35.42
C TYR A 201 8.09 12.09 34.36
N SER A 202 8.26 13.41 34.46
CA SER A 202 7.73 14.40 33.52
C SER A 202 8.20 14.12 32.10
N GLN A 203 9.49 13.82 31.92
CA GLN A 203 10.08 13.48 30.61
C GLN A 203 9.56 12.14 30.08
N GLY A 204 9.43 11.12 30.94
CA GLY A 204 8.84 9.84 30.57
C GLY A 204 7.38 9.97 30.13
N LEU A 205 6.60 10.78 30.85
CA LEU A 205 5.22 11.10 30.50
C LEU A 205 5.15 11.82 29.14
N TYR A 206 5.99 12.83 28.91
CA TYR A 206 6.05 13.57 27.66
C TYR A 206 6.44 12.71 26.44
N GLU A 207 7.46 11.86 26.57
CA GLU A 207 7.98 11.08 25.44
C GLU A 207 7.08 9.90 25.09
N LEU A 208 6.53 9.21 26.09
CA LEU A 208 5.84 7.93 25.92
C LEU A 208 4.31 8.06 25.97
N TYR A 209 3.79 9.06 26.68
CA TYR A 209 2.36 9.25 26.97
C TYR A 209 1.95 10.73 26.79
N TYR A 210 2.29 11.30 25.63
CA TYR A 210 2.12 12.74 25.36
C TYR A 210 0.70 13.27 25.58
N GLU A 211 -0.34 12.49 25.25
CA GLU A 211 -1.74 12.89 25.49
C GLU A 211 -2.03 13.09 26.98
N ASP A 212 -1.51 12.23 27.85
CA ASP A 212 -1.67 12.35 29.31
C ASP A 212 -0.88 13.56 29.84
N TYR A 213 0.29 13.83 29.26
CA TYR A 213 1.08 15.03 29.58
C TYR A 213 0.28 16.31 29.26
N GLU A 214 -0.31 16.40 28.07
CA GLU A 214 -1.08 17.56 27.62
C GLU A 214 -2.32 17.81 28.49
N ILE A 215 -3.07 16.76 28.83
CA ILE A 215 -4.24 16.86 29.71
C ILE A 215 -3.87 17.40 31.10
N ARG A 216 -2.78 16.88 31.67
CA ARG A 216 -2.30 17.31 33.00
C ARG A 216 -1.76 18.73 32.95
N LEU A 217 -1.02 19.09 31.90
CA LEU A 217 -0.54 20.45 31.70
C LEU A 217 -1.72 21.44 31.61
N GLN A 218 -2.76 21.11 30.85
CA GLN A 218 -3.95 21.96 30.76
C GLN A 218 -4.61 22.14 32.14
N THR A 219 -4.72 21.07 32.92
CA THR A 219 -5.26 21.12 34.28
C THR A 219 -4.43 22.05 35.18
N PHE A 220 -3.10 21.94 35.12
CA PHE A 220 -2.18 22.80 35.86
C PHE A 220 -2.33 24.29 35.48
N LEU A 221 -2.43 24.59 34.18
CA LEU A 221 -2.62 25.95 33.68
C LEU A 221 -3.98 26.54 34.12
N ASP A 222 -5.04 25.73 34.09
CA ASP A 222 -6.38 26.14 34.55
C ASP A 222 -6.37 26.46 36.06
N GLU A 223 -5.66 25.67 36.87
CA GLU A 223 -5.50 25.90 38.31
C GLU A 223 -4.68 27.17 38.61
N GLN A 224 -3.57 27.40 37.87
CA GLN A 224 -2.79 28.64 38.01
C GLN A 224 -3.61 29.89 37.67
N ALA A 225 -4.40 29.83 36.59
CA ALA A 225 -5.23 30.96 36.18
C ALA A 225 -6.29 31.34 37.23
N LEU A 226 -6.85 30.35 37.95
CA LEU A 226 -7.79 30.60 39.05
C LEU A 226 -7.14 31.26 40.26
N LEU A 227 -5.87 30.95 40.54
CA LEU A 227 -5.12 31.53 41.66
C LEU A 227 -4.67 32.97 41.39
N ASP A 228 -4.44 33.32 40.13
CA ASP A 228 -4.04 34.68 39.72
C ASP A 228 -5.22 35.68 39.67
N GLU A 229 -6.47 35.20 39.71
CA GLU A 229 -7.69 36.02 39.73
C GLU A 229 -8.18 36.42 41.15
N GLU A 230 -7.59 35.86 42.22
CA GLU A 230 -7.87 36.20 43.64
C GLU A 230 -6.95 37.26 44.25
#